data_AF-A0A077QHU8-F1
#
_entry.id   AF-A0A077QHU8-F1
#
_cell.length_a   1.000
_cell.length_b   1.000
_cell.length_c   1.000
_cell.angle_alpha   90.00
_cell.angle_beta   90.00
_cell.angle_gamma   90.00
#
_symmetry.space_group_name_H-M   'P 1'
#
loop_
_entity.id
_entity.type
_entity.pdbx_description
1 polymer ?
#
loop_
_entity_poly.entity_id
_entity_poly.type
_entity_poly.pdbx_seq_one_letter_code
_entity_poly.pdbx_strand_id
1 'polypeptide(L)' 'MLAMHRVPPQLMGIMPPGGGNFGDVEKAAKVFAINELSPIMESLKSVNDWAGQEVVRFAPYALLDALNGKS' A
#
# COMPACT_ATOMS: atom_id res chain seq x y z
N MET A 1 8.15 19.95 -9.23
CA MET A 1 8.71 19.06 -8.19
C MET A 1 7.64 18.07 -7.76
N LEU A 2 7.37 17.04 -8.55
CA LEU A 2 6.36 15.99 -8.28
C LEU A 2 7.04 14.60 -8.20
N ALA A 3 8.21 14.54 -7.56
CA ALA A 3 8.96 13.29 -7.36
C ALA A 3 8.95 12.82 -5.90
N MET A 4 7.95 13.23 -5.11
CA MET A 4 7.62 12.63 -3.81
C MET A 4 6.37 11.75 -3.87
N HIS A 5 5.66 11.76 -5.00
CA HIS A 5 4.45 10.95 -5.17
C HIS A 5 4.84 9.56 -5.70
N ARG A 6 5.50 8.76 -4.86
CA ARG A 6 5.82 7.35 -5.19
C ARG A 6 4.57 6.47 -5.32
N VAL A 7 3.40 7.04 -5.09
CA VAL A 7 2.10 6.43 -5.41
C VAL A 7 1.96 6.37 -6.93
N PRO A 8 1.75 5.17 -7.53
CA PRO A 8 1.45 5.04 -8.94
C PRO A 8 0.27 5.94 -9.36
N PRO A 9 0.36 6.67 -10.49
CA PRO A 9 -0.73 7.55 -10.96
C PRO A 9 -2.06 6.83 -11.16
N GLN A 10 -2.02 5.53 -11.43
CA GLN A 10 -3.18 4.65 -11.53
C GLN A 10 -3.95 4.53 -10.19
N LEU A 11 -3.28 4.72 -9.04
CA LEU A 11 -3.90 4.70 -7.71
C LEU A 11 -4.33 6.08 -7.22
N MET A 12 -3.91 7.16 -7.90
CA MET A 12 -4.30 8.53 -7.59
C MET A 12 -5.67 8.93 -8.18
N GLY A 13 -6.46 7.98 -8.68
CA GLY A 13 -7.77 8.25 -9.28
C GLY A 13 -7.73 8.88 -10.67
N ILE A 14 -6.56 8.96 -11.31
CA ILE A 14 -6.44 9.35 -12.72
C ILE A 14 -6.82 8.15 -13.58
N MET A 15 -8.12 7.96 -13.77
CA MET A 15 -8.69 6.97 -14.69
C MET A 15 -8.25 7.31 -16.12
N PRO A 16 -7.56 6.41 -16.86
CA PRO A 16 -7.31 6.63 -18.28
C PRO A 16 -8.65 6.67 -19.04
N PRO A 17 -8.83 7.56 -20.03
CA PRO A 17 -10.12 7.76 -20.73
C PRO A 17 -10.59 6.58 -21.61
N GLY A 18 -10.04 5.38 -21.45
CA GLY A 18 -10.51 4.15 -22.06
C GLY A 18 -10.20 3.01 -21.12
N GLY A 19 -11.25 2.28 -20.69
CA GLY A 19 -11.24 1.28 -19.62
C GLY A 19 -10.01 0.37 -19.62
N GLY A 20 -8.99 0.78 -18.86
CA GLY A 20 -7.77 0.02 -18.65
C GLY A 20 -8.06 -1.20 -17.78
N ASN A 21 -7.52 -2.35 -18.19
CA ASN A 21 -7.72 -3.64 -17.57
C ASN A 21 -7.47 -3.57 -16.05
N PHE A 22 -8.51 -3.77 -15.22
CA PHE A 22 -8.45 -3.67 -13.76
C PHE A 22 -7.31 -4.49 -13.13
N GLY A 23 -6.86 -5.55 -13.80
CA GLY A 23 -5.70 -6.37 -13.36
C GLY A 23 -4.37 -5.61 -13.26
N ASP A 24 -4.14 -4.60 -14.10
CA ASP A 24 -2.91 -3.80 -14.07
C ASP A 24 -2.90 -2.82 -12.87
N VAL A 25 -4.08 -2.31 -12.51
CA VAL A 25 -4.26 -1.43 -11.34
C VAL A 25 -4.02 -2.20 -10.05
N GLU A 26 -4.56 -3.42 -9.95
CA GLU A 26 -4.37 -4.28 -8.78
C GLU A 26 -2.89 -4.67 -8.60
N LYS A 27 -2.18 -4.96 -9.70
CA LYS A 27 -0.74 -5.25 -9.65
C LYS A 27 0.07 -4.02 -9.21
N ALA A 28 -0.26 -2.84 -9.71
CA ALA A 28 0.38 -1.59 -9.29
C ALA A 28 0.13 -1.29 -7.80
N ALA A 29 -1.09 -1.55 -7.30
CA ALA A 29 -1.43 -1.45 -5.88
C ALA A 29 -0.57 -2.38 -5.02
N LYS A 30 -0.34 -3.63 -5.44
CA LYS A 30 0.52 -4.58 -4.73
C LYS A 30 1.96 -4.10 -4.64
N VAL A 31 2.54 -3.71 -5.78
CA VAL A 31 3.92 -3.25 -5.84
C VAL A 31 4.10 -2.02 -4.96
N PHE A 32 3.14 -1.10 -4.98
CA PHE A 32 3.15 0.07 -4.11
C PHE A 32 3.02 -0.29 -2.62
N ALA A 33 2.10 -1.18 -2.27
CA ALA A 33 1.90 -1.61 -0.89
C ALA A 33 3.16 -2.30 -0.31
N ILE A 34 3.84 -3.12 -1.10
CA ILE A 34 5.05 -3.83 -0.68
C ILE A 34 6.24 -2.87 -0.59
N ASN A 35 6.46 -2.05 -1.61
CA ASN A 35 7.70 -1.26 -1.72
C ASN A 35 7.66 0.05 -0.96
N GLU A 36 6.48 0.63 -0.74
CA GLU A 36 6.35 1.97 -0.16
C GLU A 36 5.55 1.92 1.14
N LEU A 37 4.41 1.23 1.19
CA LEU A 37 3.57 1.20 2.38
C LEU A 37 4.18 0.35 3.51
N SER A 38 4.68 -0.85 3.21
CA SER A 38 5.25 -1.76 4.22
C SER A 38 6.45 -1.16 4.97
N PRO A 39 7.45 -0.56 4.30
CA PRO A 39 8.59 0.06 5.00
C PRO A 39 8.18 1.27 5.85
N ILE A 40 7.19 2.05 5.41
CA ILE A 40 6.65 3.17 6.19
C ILE A 40 5.93 2.66 7.43
N MET A 41 5.05 1.65 7.28
CA MET A 41 4.37 1.03 8.41
C MET A 41 5.37 0.46 9.43
N GLU A 42 6.44 -0.18 8.96
CA GLU A 42 7.48 -0.72 9.84
C GLU A 42 8.26 0.40 10.55
N SER A 43 8.61 1.48 9.84
CA SER A 43 9.28 2.64 10.45
C SER A 43 8.44 3.26 11.56
N LEU A 44 7.11 3.33 11.38
CA LEU A 44 6.19 3.85 12.39
C LEU A 44 6.07 2.96 13.62
N LYS A 45 6.34 1.66 13.51
CA LYS A 45 6.36 0.77 14.68
C LYS A 45 7.48 1.08 15.66
N SER A 46 8.56 1.75 15.24
CA SER A 46 9.62 2.21 16.16
C SER A 46 9.11 3.14 17.27
N VAL A 47 7.94 3.77 17.07
CA VAL A 47 7.24 4.54 18.11
C VAL A 47 6.85 3.65 19.30
N ASN A 48 6.53 2.37 19.07
CA ASN A 48 6.24 1.42 20.15
C ASN A 48 7.47 1.18 21.03
N ASP A 49 8.64 1.05 20.40
CA ASP A 49 9.91 0.86 21.10
C ASP A 49 10.25 2.08 21.95
N TRP A 50 10.03 3.29 21.41
CA TRP A 50 10.18 4.53 22.16
C TRP A 50 9.17 4.66 23.31
N ALA A 51 7.91 4.28 23.10
CA ALA A 51 6.85 4.36 24.09
C ALA A 51 6.93 3.26 25.17
N GLY A 52 7.73 2.21 24.94
CA GLY A 52 7.83 1.04 25.80
C GLY A 52 6.56 0.18 25.86
N GLN A 53 5.61 0.41 24.95
CA GLN A 53 4.33 -0.31 24.87
C GLN A 53 3.77 -0.25 23.44
N GLU A 54 2.92 -1.21 23.07
CA GLU A 54 2.27 -1.23 21.74
C GLU A 54 1.22 -0.10 21.64
N VAL A 55 1.56 0.99 20.94
CA VAL A 55 0.67 2.14 20.67
C VAL A 55 0.25 2.25 19.21
N VAL A 56 1.09 1.80 18.28
CA VAL A 56 0.85 1.76 16.84
C VAL A 56 0.72 0.30 16.39
N ARG A 57 -0.42 -0.04 15.80
CA ARG A 57 -0.67 -1.34 15.16
C ARG A 57 -1.39 -1.14 13.84
N PHE A 58 -0.99 -1.90 12.83
CA PHE A 58 -1.62 -1.90 11.52
C PHE A 58 -2.43 -3.18 11.32
N ALA A 59 -3.59 -3.06 10.68
CA ALA A 59 -4.32 -4.23 10.21
C ALA A 59 -3.57 -4.87 9.01
N PRO A 60 -3.75 -6.18 8.77
CA PRO A 60 -3.34 -6.80 7.53
C PRO A 60 -3.86 -6.01 6.33
N TYR A 61 -3.02 -5.88 5.29
CA TYR A 61 -3.43 -5.16 4.10
C TYR A 61 -4.49 -5.97 3.35
N ALA A 62 -5.73 -5.49 3.31
CA ALA A 62 -6.88 -6.24 2.79
C ALA A 62 -6.69 -6.79 1.35
N LEU A 63 -5.90 -6.10 0.52
CA LEU A 63 -5.59 -6.58 -0.84
C LEU A 63 -4.56 -7.72 -0.87
N LEU A 64 -3.72 -7.88 0.16
CA LEU A 64 -2.90 -9.09 0.31
C LEU A 64 -3.77 -10.29 0.69
N ASP A 65 -4.79 -10.10 1.53
CA ASP A 65 -5.70 -11.19 1.96
C ASP A 65 -6.66 -11.64 0.85
N ALA A 66 -7.21 -10.71 0.07
CA ALA A 66 -8.11 -10.98 -1.06
C ALA A 66 -7.47 -11.89 -2.14
N LEU A 67 -6.15 -12.07 -2.14
CA LEU A 67 -5.41 -12.89 -3.10
C LEU A 67 -4.91 -14.21 -2.54
N ASN A 68 -4.71 -14.27 -1.23
CA ASN A 68 -4.45 -15.53 -0.53
C ASN A 68 -5.74 -16.34 -0.36
N GLY A 69 -6.91 -15.70 -0.52
CA GLY A 69 -8.22 -16.34 -0.63
C GLY A 69 -8.51 -16.90 -2.02
N LYS A 70 -7.84 -17.99 -2.42
CA LYS A 70 -8.57 -19.07 -3.11
C LYS A 70 -9.27 -19.88 -2.03
N SER A 71 -10.59 -19.75 -1.94
CA SER A 71 -11.45 -20.87 -1.57
C SER A 71 -12.52 -21.04 -2.62
#